data_AF-A0AAU6U1N2-F1
#
_entry.id   AF-A0AAU6U1N2-F1
#
_cell.length_a   1.000
_cell.length_b   1.000
_cell.length_c   1.000
_cell.angle_alpha   90.00
_cell.angle_beta   90.00
_cell.angle_gamma   90.00
#
_symmetry.space_group_name_H-M   'P 1'
#
loop_
_entity.id
_entity.type
_entity.pdbx_description
1 polymer ?
#
loop_
_entity_poly.entity_id
_entity_poly.type
_entity_poly.pdbx_seq_one_letter_code
_entity_poly.pdbx_strand_id
1 'polypeptide(L)'
;MDASILLKLDVFTLMVMALGGYSLGFITLSIIWLTHREIPGLGFWWWSSLCALAAQSLFSLQAFMPNLAGIWLANLLITVCIALMPLALQRFFGKPLGWGASALFMLVYVLILSWSILFNDHMAPRVLLACLSYMVLGAVIVFLIWRHGYPAYLPAVLVFTVVNILLYGFNLMRMGFLLEGDARVLMDQSGVNVLPFLSMLMGSYLSTFGVLLLCTQYRALALRQQASHDSLTGLLNRRGFMEQMGSRRIGEFGALAVLDLDDFKQVNDRHGHEIGDRVLEAVGAYLGAQPELVASRFGGEEFVLLLPREDEQAQQARCERILQDLAALDLSGIRITVSMGLARCQHDWHFDTLFSQADGALYQAKREGKNRICRLA
;
A
#
# COMPACT_ATOMS: atom_id res chain seq x y z
N MET A 1 35.05 -14.45 7.19
CA MET A 1 35.47 -13.65 6.02
C MET A 1 36.74 -12.94 6.44
N ASP A 2 37.85 -13.15 5.74
CA ASP A 2 39.10 -12.45 6.06
C ASP A 2 38.87 -10.94 5.97
N ALA A 3 38.92 -10.25 7.11
CA ALA A 3 38.76 -8.79 7.18
C ALA A 3 39.81 -8.04 6.32
N SER A 4 40.90 -8.72 5.97
CA SER A 4 41.98 -8.22 5.10
C SER A 4 41.52 -7.84 3.69
N ILE A 5 40.40 -8.38 3.19
CA ILE A 5 39.84 -7.99 1.88
C ILE A 5 39.09 -6.66 1.97
N LEU A 6 38.33 -6.44 3.05
CA LEU A 6 37.63 -5.16 3.28
C LEU A 6 38.62 -4.00 3.48
N LEU A 7 39.75 -4.28 4.14
CA LEU A 7 40.85 -3.33 4.36
C LEU A 7 41.60 -2.91 3.08
N LYS A 8 41.37 -3.58 1.93
CA LYS A 8 41.94 -3.18 0.63
C LYS A 8 41.08 -2.17 -0.14
N LEU A 9 39.87 -1.88 0.32
CA LEU A 9 38.98 -0.93 -0.34
C LEU A 9 39.39 0.49 0.03
N ASP A 10 39.68 1.27 -1.00
CA ASP A 10 39.97 2.70 -0.85
C ASP A 10 38.71 3.47 -0.44
N VAL A 11 38.80 4.21 0.67
CA VAL A 11 37.68 4.96 1.26
C VAL A 11 37.15 6.02 0.29
N PHE A 12 38.05 6.67 -0.46
CA PHE A 12 37.68 7.66 -1.46
C PHE A 12 36.82 7.05 -2.58
N THR A 13 37.21 5.88 -3.08
CA THR A 13 36.44 5.12 -4.07
C THR A 13 35.03 4.78 -3.55
N LEU A 14 34.92 4.30 -2.30
CA LEU A 14 33.62 3.99 -1.68
C LEU A 14 32.73 5.22 -1.52
N MET A 15 33.33 6.36 -1.21
CA MET A 15 32.65 7.64 -1.05
C MET A 15 32.06 8.14 -2.37
N VAL A 16 32.80 8.01 -3.48
CA VAL A 16 32.29 8.32 -4.84
C VAL A 16 31.17 7.36 -5.24
N MET A 17 31.31 6.07 -4.97
CA MET A 17 30.25 5.09 -5.26
C MET A 17 28.97 5.36 -4.45
N ALA A 18 29.11 5.72 -3.16
CA ALA A 18 27.99 6.10 -2.31
C ALA A 18 27.26 7.35 -2.85
N LEU A 19 28.02 8.37 -3.31
CA LEU A 19 27.45 9.55 -3.95
C LEU A 19 26.62 9.19 -5.20
N GLY A 20 27.13 8.27 -6.03
CA GLY A 20 26.39 7.73 -7.17
C GLY A 20 25.08 7.06 -6.75
N GLY A 21 25.10 6.26 -5.68
CA GLY A 21 23.92 5.61 -5.13
C GLY A 21 22.83 6.59 -4.65
N TYR A 22 23.21 7.60 -3.87
CA TYR A 22 22.27 8.63 -3.43
C TYR A 22 21.76 9.50 -4.58
N SER A 23 22.60 9.79 -5.58
CA SER A 23 22.20 10.55 -6.78
C SER A 23 21.14 9.80 -7.57
N LEU A 24 21.35 8.50 -7.81
CA LEU A 24 20.37 7.65 -8.49
C LEU A 24 19.05 7.56 -7.71
N GLY A 25 19.13 7.40 -6.39
CA GLY A 25 17.96 7.37 -5.51
C GLY A 25 17.16 8.68 -5.57
N PHE A 26 17.84 9.82 -5.50
CA PHE A 26 17.23 11.14 -5.61
C PHE A 26 16.58 11.37 -6.97
N ILE A 27 17.27 11.04 -8.08
CA ILE A 27 16.71 11.14 -9.44
C ILE A 27 15.46 10.27 -9.57
N THR A 28 15.53 9.01 -9.11
CA THR A 28 14.40 8.07 -9.15
C THR A 28 13.18 8.63 -8.40
N LEU A 29 13.36 9.10 -7.17
CA LEU A 29 12.27 9.67 -6.38
C LEU A 29 11.77 10.99 -6.97
N SER A 30 12.63 11.77 -7.63
CA SER A 30 12.23 13.00 -8.34
C SER A 30 11.30 12.68 -9.51
N ILE A 31 11.63 11.65 -10.31
CA ILE A 31 10.77 11.19 -11.40
C ILE A 31 9.42 10.73 -10.86
N ILE A 32 9.40 9.89 -9.82
CA ILE A 32 8.15 9.38 -9.21
C ILE A 32 7.34 10.54 -8.62
N TRP A 33 7.97 11.52 -7.97
CA TRP A 33 7.25 12.70 -7.46
C TRP A 33 6.59 13.47 -8.59
N LEU A 34 7.30 13.68 -9.71
CA LEU A 34 6.76 14.45 -10.83
C LEU A 34 5.60 13.74 -11.52
N THR A 35 5.61 12.41 -11.57
CA THR A 35 4.58 11.62 -12.27
C THR A 35 3.44 11.13 -11.38
N HIS A 36 3.68 10.94 -10.08
CA HIS A 36 2.76 10.29 -9.14
C HIS A 36 2.58 11.05 -7.82
N ARG A 37 2.11 12.30 -7.90
CA ARG A 37 1.87 13.16 -6.73
C ARG A 37 0.77 12.66 -5.79
N GLU A 38 -0.08 11.76 -6.28
CA GLU A 38 -1.17 11.15 -5.54
C GLU A 38 -0.70 10.20 -4.42
N ILE A 39 0.53 9.68 -4.51
CA ILE A 39 1.05 8.71 -3.52
C ILE A 39 1.34 9.43 -2.20
N PRO A 40 0.64 9.10 -1.10
CA PRO A 40 0.84 9.76 0.17
C PRO A 40 2.24 9.50 0.74
N GLY A 41 2.86 10.51 1.34
CA GLY A 41 4.18 10.36 1.98
C GLY A 41 5.39 10.43 1.04
N LEU A 42 5.19 10.36 -0.28
CA LEU A 42 6.25 10.55 -1.29
C LEU A 42 6.98 11.89 -1.13
N GLY A 43 6.21 12.91 -0.71
CA GLY A 43 6.63 14.16 -0.10
C GLY A 43 7.90 14.07 0.78
N PHE A 44 7.77 13.28 1.82
CA PHE A 44 8.81 13.17 2.84
C PHE A 44 9.99 12.30 2.36
N TRP A 45 9.74 11.27 1.54
CA TRP A 45 10.80 10.44 0.97
C TRP A 45 11.72 11.21 0.03
N TRP A 46 11.19 12.13 -0.78
CA TRP A 46 12.01 12.95 -1.66
C TRP A 46 12.83 13.99 -0.89
N TRP A 47 12.25 14.67 0.11
CA TRP A 47 13.04 15.56 0.97
C TRP A 47 14.11 14.79 1.74
N SER A 48 13.79 13.57 2.20
CA SER A 48 14.75 12.66 2.82
C SER A 48 15.90 12.31 1.88
N SER A 49 15.63 11.98 0.62
CA SER A 49 16.68 11.62 -0.34
C SER A 49 17.53 12.82 -0.76
N LEU A 50 16.95 14.01 -0.85
CA LEU A 50 17.71 15.25 -1.05
C LEU A 50 18.65 15.53 0.13
N CYS A 51 18.14 15.41 1.37
CA CYS A 51 18.96 15.58 2.56
C CYS A 51 20.11 14.57 2.61
N ALA A 52 19.86 13.31 2.24
CA ALA A 52 20.89 12.27 2.19
C ALA A 52 21.96 12.57 1.14
N LEU A 53 21.56 13.00 -0.07
CA LEU A 53 22.49 13.38 -1.14
C LEU A 53 23.34 14.59 -0.76
N ALA A 54 22.75 15.59 -0.13
CA ALA A 54 23.46 16.76 0.37
C ALA A 54 24.43 16.39 1.51
N ALA A 55 23.99 15.56 2.46
CA ALA A 55 24.84 15.04 3.53
C ALA A 55 26.05 14.27 2.98
N GLN A 56 25.83 13.36 2.03
CA GLN A 56 26.90 12.59 1.40
C GLN A 56 27.88 13.50 0.65
N SER A 57 27.38 14.47 -0.11
CA SER A 57 28.23 15.47 -0.79
C SER A 57 29.10 16.24 0.20
N LEU A 58 28.55 16.64 1.34
CA LEU A 58 29.30 17.34 2.38
C LEU A 58 30.35 16.44 3.03
N PHE A 59 30.01 15.19 3.39
CA PHE A 59 31.00 14.22 3.88
C PHE A 59 32.12 14.01 2.87
N SER A 60 31.81 13.98 1.58
CA SER A 60 32.80 13.91 0.51
C SER A 60 33.73 15.12 0.46
N LEU A 61 33.21 16.33 0.69
CA LEU A 61 34.03 17.54 0.76
C LEU A 61 34.93 17.56 2.00
N GLN A 62 34.50 16.98 3.12
CA GLN A 62 35.31 16.91 4.34
C GLN A 62 36.60 16.10 4.17
N ALA A 63 36.63 15.16 3.22
CA ALA A 63 37.82 14.41 2.86
C ALA A 63 38.94 15.30 2.29
N PHE A 64 38.60 16.43 1.67
CA PHE A 64 39.54 17.35 1.05
C PHE A 64 39.73 18.65 1.83
N MET A 65 38.65 19.17 2.41
CA MET A 65 38.60 20.43 3.14
C MET A 65 37.87 20.24 4.46
N PRO A 66 38.52 19.61 5.46
CA PRO A 66 37.90 19.32 6.75
C PRO A 66 37.61 20.62 7.51
N ASN A 67 36.35 20.83 7.89
CA ASN A 67 35.91 21.93 8.74
C ASN A 67 34.83 21.46 9.72
N LEU A 68 34.85 22.01 10.94
CA LEU A 68 33.91 21.61 12.00
C LEU A 68 32.45 21.88 11.60
N ALA A 69 32.19 23.01 10.95
CA ALA A 69 30.85 23.40 10.51
C ALA A 69 30.27 22.43 9.47
N GLY A 70 31.08 21.94 8.52
CA GLY A 70 30.62 21.01 7.50
C GLY A 70 30.42 19.59 8.04
N ILE A 71 31.26 19.14 8.99
CA ILE A 71 31.02 17.88 9.71
C ILE A 71 29.70 17.96 10.48
N TRP A 72 29.46 19.07 11.19
CA TRP A 72 28.21 19.28 11.93
C TRP A 72 27.00 19.30 11.00
N LEU A 73 27.07 20.04 9.89
CA LEU A 73 25.98 20.16 8.93
C LEU A 73 25.68 18.83 8.22
N ALA A 74 26.70 18.06 7.84
CA ALA A 74 26.52 16.75 7.21
C ALA A 74 25.81 15.76 8.16
N ASN A 75 26.20 15.74 9.44
CA ASN A 75 25.54 14.94 10.45
C ASN A 75 24.12 15.44 10.76
N LEU A 76 23.86 16.75 10.71
CA LEU A 76 22.49 17.25 10.85
C LEU A 76 21.60 16.77 9.70
N LEU A 77 22.05 16.92 8.45
CA LEU A 77 21.28 16.54 7.27
C LEU A 77 20.99 15.05 7.21
N ILE A 78 21.95 14.19 7.59
CA ILE A 78 21.70 12.76 7.63
C ILE A 78 20.66 12.40 8.69
N THR A 79 20.67 13.07 9.84
CA THR A 79 19.66 12.87 10.90
C THR A 79 18.28 13.35 10.47
N VAL A 80 18.18 14.50 9.77
CA VAL A 80 16.94 14.96 9.14
C VAL A 80 16.41 13.89 8.17
N CYS A 81 17.27 13.35 7.30
CA CYS A 81 16.91 12.27 6.39
C CYS A 81 16.28 11.10 7.17
N ILE A 82 16.96 10.57 8.18
CA ILE A 82 16.45 9.39 8.90
C ILE A 82 15.16 9.72 9.67
N ALA A 83 15.01 10.94 10.22
CA ALA A 83 13.80 11.37 10.93
C ALA A 83 12.58 11.58 10.01
N LEU A 84 12.80 11.91 8.72
CA LEU A 84 11.74 12.03 7.72
C LEU A 84 11.18 10.66 7.29
N MET A 85 11.98 9.59 7.37
CA MET A 85 11.60 8.27 6.86
C MET A 85 10.40 7.64 7.60
N PRO A 86 10.32 7.65 8.95
CA PRO A 86 9.11 7.22 9.66
C PRO A 86 7.89 8.11 9.40
N LEU A 87 8.08 9.43 9.28
CA LEU A 87 7.00 10.37 8.97
C LEU A 87 6.41 10.11 7.58
N ALA A 88 7.27 9.80 6.61
CA ALA A 88 6.87 9.38 5.26
C ALA A 88 5.99 8.12 5.31
N LEU A 89 6.41 7.11 6.06
CA LEU A 89 5.65 5.86 6.23
C LEU A 89 4.32 6.06 6.97
N GLN A 90 4.32 6.88 8.04
CA GLN A 90 3.08 7.22 8.74
C GLN A 90 2.09 7.91 7.80
N ARG A 91 2.57 8.88 6.99
CA ARG A 91 1.74 9.53 5.97
C ARG A 91 1.24 8.55 4.92
N PHE A 92 2.12 7.66 4.44
CA PHE A 92 1.79 6.63 3.45
C PHE A 92 0.68 5.69 3.95
N PHE A 93 0.76 5.25 5.20
CA PHE A 93 -0.26 4.39 5.82
C PHE A 93 -1.46 5.15 6.42
N GLY A 94 -1.58 6.46 6.18
CA GLY A 94 -2.69 7.28 6.69
C GLY A 94 -2.74 7.41 8.22
N LYS A 95 -1.60 7.24 8.90
CA LYS A 95 -1.47 7.39 10.35
C LYS A 95 -1.14 8.84 10.74
N PRO A 96 -1.49 9.27 11.97
CA PRO A 96 -1.10 10.58 12.46
C PRO A 96 0.43 10.71 12.46
N LEU A 97 0.90 11.91 12.11
CA LEU A 97 2.33 12.21 12.02
C LEU A 97 2.91 12.36 13.43
N GLY A 98 3.97 11.60 13.71
CA GLY A 98 4.69 11.60 14.99
C GLY A 98 5.64 12.78 15.17
N TRP A 99 5.24 14.01 14.83
CA TRP A 99 6.12 15.20 14.88
C TRP A 99 6.81 15.40 16.22
N GLY A 100 6.12 15.16 17.33
CA GLY A 100 6.70 15.29 18.68
C GLY A 100 7.85 14.32 18.92
N ALA A 101 7.71 13.06 18.49
CA ALA A 101 8.76 12.05 18.63
C ALA A 101 9.96 12.36 17.73
N SER A 102 9.71 12.75 16.47
CA SER A 102 10.77 13.16 15.54
C SER A 102 11.50 14.41 16.02
N ALA A 103 10.79 15.41 16.55
CA ALA A 103 11.39 16.64 17.09
C ALA A 103 12.23 16.36 18.34
N LEU A 104 11.74 15.52 19.26
CA LEU A 104 12.49 15.10 20.44
C LEU A 104 13.76 14.33 20.05
N PHE A 105 13.65 13.39 19.12
CA PHE A 105 14.79 12.65 18.58
C PHE A 105 15.83 13.60 17.96
N MET A 106 15.39 14.54 17.12
CA MET A 106 16.26 15.55 16.51
C MET A 106 16.95 16.43 17.56
N LEU A 107 16.21 16.89 18.57
CA LEU A 107 16.74 17.72 19.65
C LEU A 107 17.84 16.97 20.42
N VAL A 108 17.54 15.74 20.87
CA VAL A 108 18.51 14.91 21.60
C VAL A 108 19.75 14.63 20.76
N TYR A 109 19.56 14.29 19.48
CA TYR A 109 20.67 14.04 18.56
C TYR A 109 21.57 15.27 18.40
N VAL A 110 20.98 16.44 18.12
CA VAL A 110 21.73 17.69 17.92
C VAL A 110 22.48 18.10 19.18
N LEU A 111 21.90 17.92 20.37
CA LEU A 111 22.57 18.22 21.63
C LEU A 111 23.80 17.32 21.84
N ILE A 112 23.67 16.01 21.66
CA ILE A 112 24.78 15.06 21.83
C ILE A 112 25.84 15.28 20.75
N LEU A 113 25.44 15.51 19.49
CA LEU A 113 26.35 15.80 18.40
C LEU A 113 27.15 17.09 18.68
N SER A 114 26.47 18.16 19.08
CA SER A 114 27.11 19.46 19.33
C SER A 114 28.06 19.38 20.53
N TRP A 115 27.66 18.69 21.60
CA TRP A 115 28.54 18.41 22.73
C TRP A 115 29.78 17.62 22.30
N SER A 116 29.59 16.58 21.48
CA SER A 116 30.68 15.75 21.00
C SER A 116 31.60 16.46 20.02
N ILE A 117 31.17 17.49 19.30
CA ILE A 117 32.04 18.24 18.38
C ILE A 117 32.80 19.36 19.10
N LEU A 118 32.17 20.00 20.08
CA LEU A 118 32.73 21.18 20.76
C LEU A 118 33.63 20.82 21.95
N PHE A 119 33.35 19.72 22.65
CA PHE A 119 34.02 19.38 23.92
C PHE A 119 34.76 18.04 23.88
N ASN A 120 34.71 17.29 22.78
CA ASN A 120 35.32 15.98 22.68
C ASN A 120 35.95 15.71 21.30
N ASP A 121 37.28 15.78 21.21
CA ASP A 121 37.98 15.58 19.94
C ASP A 121 37.89 14.14 19.40
N HIS A 122 37.46 13.17 20.22
CA HIS A 122 37.32 11.79 19.79
C HIS A 122 36.09 11.59 18.87
N MET A 123 36.26 10.75 17.85
CA MET A 123 35.17 10.37 16.93
C MET A 123 34.17 9.37 17.54
N ALA A 124 34.57 8.65 18.58
CA ALA A 124 33.80 7.53 19.11
C ALA A 124 32.36 7.87 19.53
N PRO A 125 32.07 8.95 20.28
CA PRO A 125 30.71 9.28 20.67
C PRO A 125 29.80 9.58 19.46
N ARG A 126 30.37 10.22 18.41
CA ARG A 126 29.64 10.56 17.16
C ARG A 126 29.29 9.29 16.37
N VAL A 127 30.24 8.37 16.28
CA VAL A 127 30.05 7.07 15.62
C VAL A 127 28.98 6.25 16.34
N LEU A 128 29.05 6.15 17.67
CA LEU A 128 28.06 5.44 18.47
C LEU A 128 26.66 6.06 18.35
N LEU A 129 26.57 7.38 18.43
CA LEU A 129 25.31 8.11 18.24
C LEU A 129 24.70 7.81 16.88
N ALA A 130 25.49 7.87 15.81
CA ALA A 130 25.04 7.55 14.46
C ALA A 130 24.53 6.10 14.37
N CYS A 131 25.33 5.12 14.78
CA CYS A 131 24.94 3.71 14.71
C CYS A 131 23.66 3.40 15.49
N LEU A 132 23.54 3.89 16.73
CA LEU A 132 22.34 3.70 17.54
C LEU A 132 21.12 4.36 16.91
N SER A 133 21.27 5.57 16.36
CA SER A 133 20.17 6.27 15.69
C SER A 133 19.64 5.53 14.47
N TYR A 134 20.54 5.00 13.62
CA TYR A 134 20.17 4.16 12.47
C TYR A 134 19.45 2.89 12.90
N MET A 135 19.91 2.26 13.97
CA MET A 135 19.28 1.05 14.50
C MET A 135 17.88 1.36 15.03
N VAL A 136 17.73 2.33 15.92
CA VAL A 136 16.40 2.68 16.47
C VAL A 136 15.41 3.06 15.37
N LEU A 137 15.80 3.91 14.42
CA LEU A 137 14.90 4.36 13.36
C LEU A 137 14.62 3.26 12.33
N GLY A 138 15.59 2.39 12.07
CA GLY A 138 15.41 1.19 11.27
C GLY A 138 14.37 0.24 11.87
N ALA A 139 14.42 0.01 13.19
CA ALA A 139 13.40 -0.79 13.90
C ALA A 139 12.02 -0.15 13.80
N VAL A 140 11.92 1.18 13.95
CA VAL A 140 10.64 1.91 13.80
C VAL A 140 10.08 1.76 12.38
N ILE A 141 10.92 1.87 11.35
CA ILE A 141 10.52 1.66 9.94
C ILE A 141 9.94 0.26 9.75
N VAL A 142 10.67 -0.79 10.16
CA VAL A 142 10.21 -2.18 10.03
C VAL A 142 8.91 -2.41 10.80
N PHE A 143 8.82 -1.89 12.04
CA PHE A 143 7.61 -1.99 12.86
C PHE A 143 6.39 -1.33 12.19
N LEU A 144 6.55 -0.12 11.63
CA LEU A 144 5.45 0.59 10.96
C LEU A 144 4.97 -0.18 9.72
N ILE A 145 5.90 -0.66 8.89
CA ILE A 145 5.54 -1.42 7.67
C ILE A 145 4.91 -2.76 8.05
N TRP A 146 5.45 -3.46 9.04
CA TRP A 146 4.89 -4.73 9.51
C TRP A 146 3.49 -4.56 10.11
N ARG A 147 3.29 -3.55 10.97
CA ARG A 147 2.01 -3.31 11.66
C ARG A 147 0.91 -2.78 10.73
N HIS A 148 1.26 -1.97 9.73
CA HIS A 148 0.27 -1.25 8.92
C HIS A 148 0.25 -1.66 7.45
N GLY A 149 1.33 -2.24 6.95
CA GLY A 149 1.42 -2.74 5.58
C GLY A 149 1.05 -4.22 5.41
N TYR A 150 1.12 -5.04 6.47
CA TYR A 150 0.78 -6.45 6.35
C TYR A 150 -0.74 -6.68 6.24
N PRO A 151 -1.24 -7.58 5.37
CA PRO A 151 -0.52 -8.48 4.46
C PRO A 151 -0.28 -7.93 3.04
N ALA A 152 -0.96 -6.86 2.65
CA ALA A 152 -0.98 -6.37 1.27
C ALA A 152 0.40 -5.90 0.75
N TYR A 153 1.28 -5.48 1.67
CA TYR A 153 2.63 -5.00 1.38
C TYR A 153 3.73 -5.97 1.84
N LEU A 154 3.42 -7.26 2.02
CA LEU A 154 4.37 -8.26 2.54
C LEU A 154 5.72 -8.31 1.80
N PRO A 155 5.80 -8.28 0.46
CA PRO A 155 7.11 -8.24 -0.21
C PRO A 155 7.96 -7.03 0.18
N ALA A 156 7.37 -5.84 0.34
CA ALA A 156 8.10 -4.67 0.81
C ALA A 156 8.56 -4.83 2.27
N VAL A 157 7.72 -5.40 3.15
CA VAL A 157 8.08 -5.73 4.54
C VAL A 157 9.32 -6.62 4.58
N LEU A 158 9.34 -7.69 3.78
CA LEU A 158 10.47 -8.64 3.73
C LEU A 158 11.75 -7.94 3.29
N VAL A 159 11.70 -7.14 2.23
CA VAL A 159 12.85 -6.38 1.74
C VAL A 159 13.36 -5.44 2.83
N PHE A 160 12.52 -4.55 3.38
CA PHE A 160 12.96 -3.61 4.42
C PHE A 160 13.51 -4.31 5.67
N THR A 161 12.96 -5.47 6.05
CA THR A 161 13.45 -6.26 7.19
C THR A 161 14.83 -6.86 6.92
N VAL A 162 15.02 -7.50 5.77
CA VAL A 162 16.33 -8.08 5.38
C VAL A 162 17.40 -6.99 5.30
N VAL A 163 17.06 -5.87 4.67
CA VAL A 163 17.95 -4.69 4.56
C VAL A 163 18.35 -4.21 5.96
N ASN A 164 17.39 -4.09 6.87
CA ASN A 164 17.64 -3.62 8.22
C ASN A 164 18.57 -4.55 9.00
N ILE A 165 18.38 -5.87 8.89
CA ILE A 165 19.27 -6.88 9.50
C ILE A 165 20.70 -6.75 8.98
N LEU A 166 20.88 -6.61 7.66
CA LEU A 166 22.21 -6.42 7.06
C LEU A 166 22.88 -5.14 7.57
N LEU A 167 22.14 -4.02 7.60
CA LEU A 167 22.66 -2.76 8.11
C LEU A 167 23.01 -2.85 9.60
N TYR A 168 22.26 -3.61 10.41
CA TYR A 168 22.61 -3.84 11.81
C TYR A 168 23.90 -4.61 11.95
N GLY A 169 24.10 -5.65 11.14
CA GLY A 169 25.35 -6.40 11.10
C GLY A 169 26.56 -5.48 10.84
N PHE A 170 26.45 -4.60 9.84
CA PHE A 170 27.49 -3.60 9.55
C PHE A 170 27.73 -2.61 10.70
N ASN A 171 26.66 -2.11 11.32
CA ASN A 171 26.78 -1.16 12.44
C ASN A 171 27.38 -1.81 13.69
N LEU A 172 27.02 -3.06 14.00
CA LEU A 172 27.61 -3.81 15.11
C LEU A 172 29.09 -4.11 14.88
N MET A 173 29.45 -4.52 13.66
CA MET A 173 30.85 -4.74 13.28
C MET A 173 31.66 -3.43 13.40
N ARG A 174 31.09 -2.31 12.98
CA ARG A 174 31.70 -0.97 13.14
C ARG A 174 31.89 -0.58 14.60
N MET A 175 30.90 -0.85 15.46
CA MET A 175 31.04 -0.63 16.91
C MET A 175 32.15 -1.49 17.51
N GLY A 176 32.30 -2.75 17.06
CA GLY A 176 33.39 -3.63 17.47
C GLY A 176 34.77 -3.03 17.17
N PHE A 177 35.02 -2.62 15.92
CA PHE A 177 36.28 -1.97 15.54
C PHE A 177 36.54 -0.65 16.28
N LEU A 178 35.48 0.07 16.66
CA LEU A 178 35.63 1.31 17.43
C LEU A 178 36.17 1.03 18.85
N LEU A 179 35.79 -0.09 19.45
CA LEU A 179 36.28 -0.52 20.78
C LEU A 179 37.74 -0.98 20.75
N GLU A 180 38.23 -1.40 19.59
CA GLU A 180 39.62 -1.86 19.38
C GLU A 180 40.63 -0.69 19.23
N GLY A 181 40.16 0.56 19.10
CA GLY A 181 40.98 1.77 19.32
C GLY A 181 41.50 2.51 18.08
N ASP A 182 41.08 2.14 16.86
CA ASP A 182 41.82 2.43 15.62
C ASP A 182 41.30 3.58 14.73
N ALA A 183 40.39 4.44 15.19
CA ALA A 183 39.85 5.50 14.32
C ALA A 183 40.24 6.91 14.78
N ARG A 184 41.33 7.45 14.21
CA ARG A 184 41.75 8.86 14.39
C ARG A 184 41.56 9.73 13.14
N VAL A 185 41.56 9.14 11.94
CA VAL A 185 41.49 9.87 10.66
C VAL A 185 40.38 9.27 9.78
N LEU A 186 39.56 10.12 9.15
CA LEU A 186 38.40 9.71 8.34
C LEU A 186 38.76 8.90 7.09
N MET A 187 39.96 9.12 6.54
CA MET A 187 40.47 8.51 5.29
C MET A 187 41.34 7.27 5.54
N ASP A 188 41.48 6.84 6.79
CA ASP A 188 42.21 5.62 7.09
C ASP A 188 41.41 4.39 6.65
N GLN A 189 42.10 3.33 6.23
CA GLN A 189 41.51 2.09 5.72
C GLN A 189 40.90 1.21 6.82
N SER A 190 40.80 1.70 8.06
CA SER A 190 40.18 0.97 9.16
C SER A 190 38.74 0.57 8.88
N GLY A 191 38.33 -0.57 9.45
CA GLY A 191 36.95 -1.04 9.37
C GLY A 191 35.92 -0.02 9.87
N VAL A 192 36.32 0.91 10.75
CA VAL A 192 35.47 1.99 11.26
C VAL A 192 35.04 2.97 10.16
N ASN A 193 35.89 3.19 9.15
CA ASN A 193 35.64 4.12 8.04
C ASN A 193 35.14 3.42 6.77
N VAL A 194 35.57 2.18 6.49
CA VAL A 194 35.11 1.41 5.32
C VAL A 194 33.65 0.97 5.45
N LEU A 195 33.26 0.45 6.61
CA LEU A 195 31.91 -0.12 6.84
C LEU A 195 30.76 0.90 6.69
N PRO A 196 30.88 2.16 7.15
CA PRO A 196 29.88 3.20 6.92
C PRO A 196 29.58 3.41 5.45
N PHE A 197 30.58 3.61 4.60
CA PHE A 197 30.34 3.89 3.19
C PHE A 197 29.73 2.68 2.48
N LEU A 198 30.13 1.45 2.82
CA LEU A 198 29.45 0.25 2.34
C LEU A 198 28.00 0.17 2.80
N SER A 199 27.73 0.42 4.08
CA SER A 199 26.37 0.41 4.62
C SER A 199 25.49 1.53 4.04
N MET A 200 26.06 2.71 3.77
CA MET A 200 25.38 3.83 3.14
C MET A 200 25.06 3.54 1.67
N LEU A 201 26.01 2.97 0.93
CA LEU A 201 25.81 2.54 -0.46
C LEU A 201 24.71 1.46 -0.56
N MET A 202 24.78 0.43 0.28
CA MET A 202 23.74 -0.60 0.31
C MET A 202 22.40 0.00 0.74
N GLY A 203 22.41 0.84 1.78
CA GLY A 203 21.24 1.53 2.31
C GLY A 203 20.56 2.43 1.28
N SER A 204 21.30 3.17 0.44
CA SER A 204 20.74 4.05 -0.58
C SER A 204 20.00 3.27 -1.67
N TYR A 205 20.59 2.18 -2.17
CA TYR A 205 19.94 1.36 -3.19
C TYR A 205 18.73 0.62 -2.64
N LEU A 206 18.87 0.01 -1.46
CA LEU A 206 17.84 -0.82 -0.87
C LEU A 206 16.65 0.02 -0.37
N SER A 207 16.89 1.22 0.17
CA SER A 207 15.81 2.15 0.55
C SER A 207 15.03 2.65 -0.67
N THR A 208 15.73 3.05 -1.75
CA THR A 208 15.09 3.47 -3.00
C THR A 208 14.25 2.33 -3.59
N PHE A 209 14.80 1.12 -3.63
CA PHE A 209 14.10 -0.06 -4.11
C PHE A 209 12.89 -0.41 -3.23
N GLY A 210 13.03 -0.33 -1.90
CA GLY A 210 11.94 -0.55 -0.95
C GLY A 210 10.79 0.45 -1.15
N VAL A 211 11.10 1.74 -1.32
CA VAL A 211 10.09 2.76 -1.63
C VAL A 211 9.44 2.51 -2.99
N LEU A 212 10.21 2.12 -4.01
CA LEU A 212 9.67 1.76 -5.32
C LEU A 212 8.69 0.58 -5.22
N LEU A 213 9.02 -0.45 -4.44
CA LEU A 213 8.13 -1.58 -4.18
C LEU A 213 6.84 -1.15 -3.49
N LEU A 214 6.93 -0.30 -2.46
CA LEU A 214 5.75 0.26 -1.78
C LEU A 214 4.86 1.05 -2.76
N CYS A 215 5.45 1.91 -3.59
CA CYS A 215 4.72 2.69 -4.59
C CYS A 215 4.05 1.78 -5.63
N THR A 216 4.76 0.75 -6.09
CA THR A 216 4.24 -0.21 -7.08
C THR A 216 3.08 -1.01 -6.49
N GLN A 217 3.21 -1.50 -5.26
CA GLN A 217 2.14 -2.21 -4.56
C GLN A 217 0.93 -1.31 -4.28
N TYR A 218 1.16 -0.06 -3.88
CA TYR A 218 0.09 0.93 -3.70
C TYR A 218 -0.70 1.12 -4.98
N ARG A 219 -0.02 1.32 -6.11
CA ARG A 219 -0.68 1.47 -7.41
C ARG A 219 -1.38 0.19 -7.86
N ALA A 220 -0.78 -0.97 -7.64
CA ALA A 220 -1.41 -2.26 -7.95
C ALA A 220 -2.69 -2.45 -7.13
N LEU A 221 -2.70 -2.04 -5.85
CA LEU A 221 -3.88 -2.05 -4.99
C LEU A 221 -4.93 -1.04 -5.47
N ALA A 222 -4.52 0.19 -5.81
CA ALA A 222 -5.43 1.20 -6.34
C ALA A 222 -6.09 0.75 -7.65
N LEU A 223 -5.31 0.18 -8.58
CA LEU A 223 -5.85 -0.40 -9.83
C LEU A 223 -6.78 -1.58 -9.56
N ARG A 224 -6.43 -2.44 -8.59
CA ARG A 224 -7.30 -3.54 -8.14
C ARG A 224 -8.61 -3.03 -7.55
N GLN A 225 -8.59 -1.93 -6.79
CA GLN A 225 -9.78 -1.30 -6.22
C GLN A 225 -10.62 -0.63 -7.29
N GLN A 226 -10.02 0.04 -8.27
CA GLN A 226 -10.75 0.59 -9.43
C GLN A 226 -11.41 -0.54 -10.25
N ALA A 227 -10.80 -1.72 -10.27
CA ALA A 227 -11.37 -2.95 -10.82
C ALA A 227 -12.35 -3.68 -9.87
N SER A 228 -12.93 -3.02 -8.86
CA SER A 228 -13.98 -3.62 -7.99
C SER A 228 -15.41 -3.20 -8.37
N HIS A 229 -15.55 -2.22 -9.26
CA HIS A 229 -16.83 -1.79 -9.82
C HIS A 229 -16.94 -2.19 -11.30
N ASP A 230 -18.17 -2.41 -11.75
CA ASP A 230 -18.51 -2.57 -13.16
C ASP A 230 -18.52 -1.20 -13.84
N SER A 231 -17.80 -1.07 -14.95
CA SER A 231 -17.59 0.23 -15.61
C SER A 231 -18.84 0.78 -16.28
N LEU A 232 -19.81 -0.07 -16.63
CA LEU A 232 -21.05 0.34 -17.28
C LEU A 232 -22.07 0.78 -16.23
N THR A 233 -22.33 -0.04 -15.23
CA THR A 233 -23.41 0.19 -14.26
C THR A 233 -23.00 0.96 -13.01
N GLY A 234 -21.70 1.06 -12.73
CA GLY A 234 -21.17 1.65 -11.50
C GLY A 234 -21.38 0.80 -10.24
N LEU A 235 -22.11 -0.31 -10.33
CA LEU A 235 -22.27 -1.29 -9.25
C LEU A 235 -20.95 -2.00 -8.95
N LEU A 236 -20.90 -2.77 -7.86
CA LEU A 236 -19.78 -3.69 -7.65
C LEU A 236 -19.73 -4.70 -8.79
N ASN A 237 -18.54 -5.12 -9.20
CA ASN A 237 -18.39 -6.31 -10.01
C ASN A 237 -18.26 -7.55 -9.12
N ARG A 238 -18.18 -8.74 -9.72
CA ARG A 238 -18.01 -10.01 -8.98
C ARG A 238 -16.88 -9.94 -7.95
N ARG A 239 -15.76 -9.30 -8.25
CA ARG A 239 -14.62 -9.16 -7.34
C ARG A 239 -14.93 -8.23 -6.17
N GLY A 240 -15.48 -7.04 -6.43
CA GLY A 240 -15.86 -6.09 -5.39
C GLY A 240 -16.92 -6.64 -4.43
N PHE A 241 -17.89 -7.39 -4.97
CA PHE A 241 -18.90 -8.08 -4.18
C PHE A 241 -18.29 -9.11 -3.23
N MET A 242 -17.34 -9.92 -3.71
CA MET A 242 -16.64 -10.91 -2.88
C MET A 242 -15.79 -10.26 -1.78
N GLU A 243 -15.14 -9.13 -2.07
CA GLU A 243 -14.40 -8.37 -1.05
C GLU A 243 -15.33 -7.83 0.04
N GLN A 244 -16.51 -7.31 -0.34
CA GLN A 244 -17.50 -6.84 0.63
C GLN A 244 -18.08 -7.99 1.47
N MET A 245 -18.34 -9.14 0.85
CA MET A 245 -18.75 -10.36 1.56
C MET A 245 -17.68 -10.85 2.54
N GLY A 246 -16.40 -10.85 2.15
CA GLY A 246 -15.31 -11.27 3.04
C GLY A 246 -15.12 -10.36 4.26
N SER A 247 -15.58 -9.11 4.20
CA SER A 247 -15.50 -8.15 5.32
C SER A 247 -16.60 -8.33 6.37
N ARG A 248 -17.67 -9.08 6.06
CA ARG A 248 -18.84 -9.30 6.92
C ARG A 248 -19.07 -10.80 7.11
N ARG A 249 -19.75 -11.21 8.18
CA ARG A 249 -20.13 -12.63 8.32
C ARG A 249 -21.36 -12.89 7.46
N ILE A 250 -21.40 -14.01 6.73
CA ILE A 250 -22.55 -14.38 5.88
C ILE A 250 -23.88 -14.36 6.66
N GLY A 251 -23.85 -14.74 7.95
CA GLY A 251 -24.99 -14.70 8.86
C GLY A 251 -25.48 -13.30 9.30
N GLU A 252 -24.80 -12.23 8.89
CA GLU A 252 -25.27 -10.85 9.06
C GLU A 252 -26.24 -10.42 7.95
N PHE A 253 -26.31 -11.18 6.86
CA PHE A 253 -27.24 -10.95 5.75
C PHE A 253 -28.47 -11.85 5.84
N GLY A 254 -29.55 -11.45 5.17
CA GLY A 254 -30.80 -12.22 5.14
C GLY A 254 -30.83 -13.27 4.04
N ALA A 255 -30.49 -12.87 2.82
CA ALA A 255 -30.51 -13.73 1.64
C ALA A 255 -29.62 -13.19 0.53
N LEU A 256 -29.28 -14.07 -0.40
CA LEU A 256 -28.66 -13.76 -1.68
C LEU A 256 -29.71 -13.89 -2.79
N ALA A 257 -29.83 -12.87 -3.62
CA ALA A 257 -30.65 -12.91 -4.83
C ALA A 257 -29.74 -12.89 -6.07
N VAL A 258 -30.00 -13.79 -7.01
CA VAL A 258 -29.42 -13.75 -8.36
C VAL A 258 -30.53 -13.33 -9.31
N LEU A 259 -30.32 -12.22 -10.00
CA LEU A 259 -31.21 -11.65 -11.01
C LEU A 259 -30.60 -11.84 -12.40
N ASP A 260 -31.48 -12.01 -13.38
CA ASP A 260 -31.13 -11.98 -14.79
C ASP A 260 -32.25 -11.33 -15.60
N LEU A 261 -31.90 -10.49 -16.58
CA LEU A 261 -32.86 -9.82 -17.46
C LEU A 261 -33.42 -10.80 -18.49
N ASP A 262 -34.74 -10.97 -18.47
CA ASP A 262 -35.42 -11.88 -19.37
C ASP A 262 -35.31 -11.41 -20.83
N ASP A 263 -34.89 -12.31 -21.71
CA ASP A 263 -34.81 -12.07 -23.16
C ASP A 263 -33.92 -10.87 -23.55
N PHE A 264 -32.94 -10.50 -22.73
CA PHE A 264 -32.07 -9.35 -22.99
C PHE A 264 -31.31 -9.44 -24.32
N LYS A 265 -30.96 -10.64 -24.77
CA LYS A 265 -30.42 -10.85 -26.13
C LYS A 265 -31.37 -10.32 -27.22
N GLN A 266 -32.68 -10.49 -27.09
CA GLN A 266 -33.65 -9.97 -28.06
C GLN A 266 -33.69 -8.43 -28.07
N VAL A 267 -33.45 -7.80 -26.91
CA VAL A 267 -33.30 -6.34 -26.82
C VAL A 267 -32.08 -5.90 -27.63
N ASN A 268 -30.93 -6.55 -27.43
CA ASN A 268 -29.71 -6.27 -28.21
C ASN A 268 -29.92 -6.51 -29.71
N ASP A 269 -30.54 -7.63 -30.08
CA ASP A 269 -30.75 -8.00 -31.48
C ASP A 269 -31.70 -7.03 -32.21
N ARG A 270 -32.70 -6.49 -31.50
CA ARG A 270 -33.70 -5.58 -32.07
C ARG A 270 -33.29 -4.11 -32.06
N HIS A 271 -32.56 -3.68 -31.03
CA HIS A 271 -32.28 -2.27 -30.75
C HIS A 271 -30.79 -1.92 -30.79
N GLY A 272 -29.91 -2.91 -30.92
CA GLY A 272 -28.46 -2.72 -30.89
C GLY A 272 -27.89 -2.67 -29.47
N HIS A 273 -26.59 -2.93 -29.37
CA HIS A 273 -25.87 -3.01 -28.09
C HIS A 273 -25.89 -1.71 -27.29
N GLU A 274 -25.84 -0.53 -27.94
CA GLU A 274 -25.91 0.75 -27.23
C GLU A 274 -27.22 0.91 -26.43
N ILE A 275 -28.33 0.40 -26.95
CA ILE A 275 -29.61 0.43 -26.25
C ILE A 275 -29.62 -0.60 -25.13
N GLY A 276 -29.07 -1.80 -25.35
CA GLY A 276 -28.88 -2.78 -24.29
C GLY A 276 -28.03 -2.24 -23.13
N ASP A 277 -26.96 -1.51 -23.44
CA ASP A 277 -26.09 -0.88 -22.44
C ASP A 277 -26.86 0.15 -21.61
N ARG A 278 -27.69 1.00 -22.24
CA ARG A 278 -28.56 1.94 -21.52
C ARG A 278 -29.58 1.25 -20.62
N VAL A 279 -30.09 0.09 -21.03
CA VAL A 279 -30.97 -0.73 -20.19
C VAL A 279 -30.21 -1.22 -18.95
N LEU A 280 -29.01 -1.74 -19.12
CA LEU A 280 -28.16 -2.20 -18.02
C LEU A 280 -27.77 -1.07 -17.08
N GLU A 281 -27.44 0.11 -17.61
CA GLU A 281 -27.17 1.32 -16.83
C GLU A 281 -28.38 1.71 -15.97
N ALA A 282 -29.59 1.69 -16.53
CA ALA A 282 -30.81 2.02 -15.80
C ALA A 282 -31.13 1.02 -14.69
N VAL A 283 -30.97 -0.29 -14.95
CA VAL A 283 -31.09 -1.34 -13.93
C VAL A 283 -30.04 -1.15 -12.84
N GLY A 284 -28.80 -0.88 -13.24
CA GLY A 284 -27.69 -0.59 -12.34
C GLY A 284 -27.97 0.60 -11.42
N ALA A 285 -28.44 1.71 -11.99
CA ALA A 285 -28.80 2.91 -11.25
C ALA A 285 -29.94 2.66 -10.26
N TYR A 286 -30.98 1.94 -10.66
CA TYR A 286 -32.09 1.57 -9.77
C TYR A 286 -31.60 0.73 -8.58
N LEU A 287 -30.81 -0.32 -8.84
CA LEU A 287 -30.30 -1.20 -7.78
C LEU A 287 -29.31 -0.46 -6.86
N GLY A 288 -28.46 0.39 -7.43
CA GLY A 288 -27.47 1.18 -6.69
C GLY A 288 -28.08 2.29 -5.84
N ALA A 289 -29.29 2.74 -6.15
CA ALA A 289 -30.03 3.71 -5.34
C ALA A 289 -30.63 3.13 -4.06
N GLN A 290 -30.55 1.80 -3.84
CA GLN A 290 -31.08 1.14 -2.65
C GLN A 290 -30.01 0.97 -1.57
N PRO A 291 -30.01 1.79 -0.50
CA PRO A 291 -28.92 1.81 0.50
C PRO A 291 -28.83 0.52 1.34
N GLU A 292 -29.94 -0.21 1.46
CA GLU A 292 -30.03 -1.46 2.21
C GLU A 292 -29.49 -2.67 1.41
N LEU A 293 -29.22 -2.49 0.11
CA LEU A 293 -28.73 -3.56 -0.76
C LEU A 293 -27.23 -3.44 -1.00
N VAL A 294 -26.58 -4.60 -1.04
CA VAL A 294 -25.29 -4.71 -1.72
C VAL A 294 -25.56 -5.25 -3.11
N ALA A 295 -25.50 -4.38 -4.12
CA ALA A 295 -25.77 -4.72 -5.50
C ALA A 295 -24.49 -4.88 -6.31
N SER A 296 -24.48 -5.87 -7.20
CA SER A 296 -23.36 -6.12 -8.10
C SER A 296 -23.81 -6.65 -9.45
N ARG A 297 -22.97 -6.47 -10.47
CA ARG A 297 -23.12 -7.09 -11.79
C ARG A 297 -22.06 -8.16 -11.97
N PHE A 298 -22.49 -9.41 -12.14
CA PHE A 298 -21.61 -10.58 -12.24
C PHE A 298 -21.30 -10.99 -13.67
N GLY A 299 -22.24 -10.75 -14.59
CA GLY A 299 -22.16 -11.13 -15.99
C GLY A 299 -22.75 -10.06 -16.91
N GLY A 300 -23.02 -10.44 -18.17
CA GLY A 300 -23.58 -9.52 -19.17
C GLY A 300 -24.92 -8.94 -18.73
N GLU A 301 -25.86 -9.79 -18.36
CA GLU A 301 -27.23 -9.43 -17.94
C GLU A 301 -27.56 -9.91 -16.52
N GLU A 302 -26.56 -10.39 -15.78
CA GLU A 302 -26.70 -11.02 -14.47
C GLU A 302 -26.29 -10.07 -13.33
N PHE A 303 -27.19 -9.90 -12.36
CA PHE A 303 -26.99 -9.08 -11.17
C PHE A 303 -27.10 -9.93 -9.90
N VAL A 304 -26.30 -9.62 -8.89
CA VAL A 304 -26.32 -10.32 -7.60
C VAL A 304 -26.50 -9.33 -6.49
N LEU A 305 -27.48 -9.60 -5.62
CA LEU A 305 -27.87 -8.75 -4.50
C LEU A 305 -27.68 -9.48 -3.18
N LEU A 306 -27.15 -8.79 -2.16
CA LEU A 306 -27.31 -9.20 -0.76
C LEU A 306 -28.42 -8.39 -0.13
N LEU A 307 -29.37 -9.10 0.45
CA LEU A 307 -30.48 -8.51 1.18
C LEU A 307 -30.14 -8.36 2.67
N PRO A 308 -30.67 -7.32 3.34
CA PRO A 308 -30.52 -7.17 4.77
C PRO A 308 -31.19 -8.34 5.52
N ARG A 309 -30.80 -8.54 6.78
CA ARG A 309 -31.37 -9.59 7.63
C ARG A 309 -32.79 -9.21 8.06
N GLU A 310 -33.75 -9.67 7.28
CA GLU A 310 -35.18 -9.50 7.51
C GLU A 310 -35.88 -10.85 7.66
N ASP A 311 -37.16 -10.87 8.06
CA ASP A 311 -37.97 -12.07 7.99
C ASP A 311 -38.22 -12.49 6.52
N GLU A 312 -38.66 -13.73 6.35
CA GLU A 312 -38.78 -14.33 5.03
C GLU A 312 -39.82 -13.64 4.13
N GLN A 313 -40.91 -13.13 4.73
CA GLN A 313 -41.98 -12.43 4.03
C GLN A 313 -41.52 -11.04 3.59
N ALA A 314 -40.76 -10.33 4.43
CA ALA A 314 -40.17 -9.03 4.11
C ALA A 314 -39.14 -9.15 2.97
N GLN A 315 -38.27 -10.17 3.00
CA GLN A 315 -37.33 -10.46 1.91
C GLN A 315 -38.07 -10.72 0.59
N GLN A 316 -39.14 -11.52 0.64
CA GLN A 316 -39.97 -11.80 -0.54
C GLN A 316 -40.61 -10.52 -1.09
N ALA A 317 -41.28 -9.75 -0.24
CA ALA A 317 -41.96 -8.51 -0.63
C ALA A 317 -40.98 -7.44 -1.15
N ARG A 318 -39.72 -7.46 -0.70
CA ARG A 318 -38.65 -6.60 -1.24
C ARG A 318 -38.27 -7.02 -2.65
N CYS A 319 -38.04 -8.30 -2.89
CA CYS A 319 -37.75 -8.82 -4.22
C CYS A 319 -38.92 -8.60 -5.20
N GLU A 320 -40.16 -8.73 -4.74
CA GLU A 320 -41.36 -8.47 -5.56
C GLU A 320 -41.47 -7.01 -5.96
N ARG A 321 -41.14 -6.08 -5.05
CA ARG A 321 -41.03 -4.66 -5.37
C ARG A 321 -39.94 -4.39 -6.41
N ILE A 322 -38.77 -5.01 -6.27
CA ILE A 322 -37.68 -4.89 -7.27
C ILE A 322 -38.16 -5.33 -8.66
N LEU A 323 -38.86 -6.47 -8.76
CA LEU A 323 -39.45 -6.93 -10.03
C LEU A 323 -40.44 -5.91 -10.62
N GLN A 324 -41.36 -5.40 -9.80
CA GLN A 324 -42.39 -4.45 -10.24
C GLN A 324 -41.76 -3.13 -10.70
N ASP A 325 -40.82 -2.59 -9.94
CA ASP A 325 -40.15 -1.33 -10.24
C ASP A 325 -39.30 -1.43 -11.52
N LEU A 326 -38.54 -2.53 -11.66
CA LEU A 326 -37.74 -2.77 -12.87
C LEU A 326 -38.62 -2.93 -14.12
N ALA A 327 -39.77 -3.60 -14.00
CA ALA A 327 -40.73 -3.71 -15.10
C ALA A 327 -41.41 -2.38 -15.45
N ALA A 328 -41.44 -1.43 -14.50
CA ALA A 328 -42.02 -0.10 -14.65
C ALA A 328 -41.01 0.98 -15.07
N LEU A 329 -39.71 0.66 -15.18
CA LEU A 329 -38.69 1.60 -15.62
C LEU A 329 -39.01 2.16 -17.01
N ASP A 330 -38.95 3.49 -17.14
CA ASP A 330 -39.07 4.14 -18.45
C ASP A 330 -37.77 3.99 -19.24
N LEU A 331 -37.73 2.98 -20.10
CA LEU A 331 -36.61 2.66 -20.99
C LEU A 331 -36.91 3.08 -22.42
N SER A 332 -37.49 4.27 -22.62
CA SER A 332 -37.81 4.83 -23.95
C SER A 332 -38.72 3.90 -24.78
N GLY A 333 -39.73 3.30 -24.12
CA GLY A 333 -40.69 2.38 -24.74
C GLY A 333 -40.26 0.91 -24.78
N ILE A 334 -39.09 0.57 -24.24
CA ILE A 334 -38.63 -0.82 -24.07
C ILE A 334 -39.18 -1.36 -22.77
N ARG A 335 -39.82 -2.54 -22.82
CA ARG A 335 -40.23 -3.26 -21.62
C ARG A 335 -39.25 -4.39 -21.37
N ILE A 336 -38.73 -4.43 -20.15
CA ILE A 336 -37.92 -5.55 -19.66
C ILE A 336 -38.66 -6.23 -18.52
N THR A 337 -38.42 -7.52 -18.35
CA THR A 337 -38.73 -8.22 -17.12
C THR A 337 -37.46 -8.88 -16.61
N VAL A 338 -37.45 -9.25 -15.33
CA VAL A 338 -36.33 -9.95 -14.73
C VAL A 338 -36.82 -11.25 -14.10
N SER A 339 -35.99 -12.27 -14.11
CA SER A 339 -36.20 -13.46 -13.29
C SER A 339 -35.25 -13.41 -12.11
N MET A 340 -35.68 -13.89 -10.95
CA MET A 340 -34.91 -13.85 -9.71
C MET A 340 -34.92 -15.19 -9.00
N GLY A 341 -33.75 -15.65 -8.60
CA GLY A 341 -33.59 -16.77 -7.69
C GLY A 341 -33.12 -16.29 -6.32
N LEU A 342 -33.76 -16.75 -5.25
CA LEU A 342 -33.41 -16.36 -3.89
C LEU A 342 -32.93 -17.56 -3.07
N ALA A 343 -31.83 -17.37 -2.34
CA ALA A 343 -31.32 -18.33 -1.36
C ALA A 343 -31.09 -17.64 -0.01
N ARG A 344 -31.61 -18.23 1.06
CA ARG A 344 -31.47 -17.70 2.41
C ARG A 344 -30.05 -17.88 2.94
N CYS A 345 -29.49 -16.85 3.54
CA CYS A 345 -28.17 -16.94 4.17
C CYS A 345 -28.26 -17.82 5.43
N GLN A 346 -27.53 -18.92 5.45
CA GLN A 346 -27.35 -19.77 6.64
C GLN A 346 -25.92 -19.59 7.18
N HIS A 347 -25.75 -19.69 8.51
CA HIS A 347 -24.47 -19.39 9.19
C HIS A 347 -23.30 -20.27 8.69
N ASP A 348 -23.59 -21.49 8.25
CA ASP A 348 -22.57 -22.48 7.85
C ASP A 348 -22.26 -22.46 6.35
N TRP A 349 -23.00 -21.71 5.55
CA TRP A 349 -22.83 -21.72 4.10
C TRP A 349 -21.72 -20.80 3.64
N HIS A 350 -20.98 -21.25 2.63
CA HIS A 350 -20.01 -20.43 1.92
C HIS A 350 -20.68 -19.78 0.71
N PHE A 351 -20.06 -18.72 0.17
CA PHE A 351 -20.61 -17.98 -0.97
C PHE A 351 -20.96 -18.89 -2.15
N ASP A 352 -20.10 -19.84 -2.52
CA ASP A 352 -20.33 -20.71 -3.68
C ASP A 352 -21.59 -21.58 -3.50
N THR A 353 -21.83 -22.09 -2.29
CA THR A 353 -23.06 -22.84 -1.96
C THR A 353 -24.29 -21.95 -2.05
N LEU A 354 -24.22 -20.76 -1.47
CA LEU A 354 -25.32 -19.79 -1.46
C LEU A 354 -25.66 -19.31 -2.88
N PHE A 355 -24.63 -19.01 -3.68
CA PHE A 355 -24.77 -18.62 -5.08
C PHE A 355 -25.36 -19.75 -5.91
N SER A 356 -24.87 -20.98 -5.75
CA SER A 356 -25.42 -22.14 -6.48
C SER A 356 -26.89 -22.40 -6.17
N GLN A 357 -27.34 -22.18 -4.94
CA GLN A 357 -28.75 -22.32 -4.56
C GLN A 357 -29.62 -21.21 -5.18
N ALA A 358 -29.14 -19.97 -5.15
CA ALA A 358 -29.86 -18.85 -5.75
C ALA A 358 -29.89 -18.97 -7.28
N ASP A 359 -28.81 -19.40 -7.92
CA ASP A 359 -28.72 -19.66 -9.36
C ASP A 359 -29.65 -20.81 -9.79
N GLY A 360 -29.69 -21.91 -9.02
CA GLY A 360 -30.63 -23.00 -9.28
C GLY A 360 -32.10 -22.55 -9.16
N ALA A 361 -32.41 -21.65 -8.22
CA ALA A 361 -33.72 -21.04 -8.11
C ALA A 361 -34.03 -20.10 -9.30
N LEU A 362 -33.05 -19.32 -9.76
CA LEU A 362 -33.19 -18.46 -10.94
C LEU A 362 -33.50 -19.29 -12.19
N TYR A 363 -32.81 -20.42 -12.34
CA TYR A 363 -33.07 -21.35 -13.43
C TYR A 363 -34.52 -21.88 -13.41
N GLN A 364 -35.06 -22.18 -12.22
CA GLN A 364 -36.48 -22.54 -12.06
C GLN A 364 -37.40 -21.38 -12.46
N ALA A 365 -37.11 -20.14 -12.04
CA ALA A 365 -37.89 -18.97 -12.42
C ALA A 365 -37.97 -18.79 -13.95
N LYS A 366 -36.84 -18.97 -14.65
CA LYS A 366 -36.80 -18.92 -16.11
C LYS A 366 -37.63 -20.04 -16.76
N ARG A 367 -37.63 -21.25 -16.19
CA ARG A 367 -38.39 -22.40 -16.73
C ARG A 367 -39.89 -22.30 -16.49
N GLU A 368 -40.32 -21.70 -15.40
CA GLU A 368 -41.74 -21.61 -15.04
C GLU A 368 -42.49 -20.46 -15.71
N GLY A 369 -41.81 -19.70 -16.59
CA GLY A 369 -42.43 -18.66 -17.40
C GLY A 369 -41.89 -17.25 -17.14
N LYS A 370 -40.70 -17.12 -16.53
CA LYS A 370 -39.98 -15.85 -16.35
C LYS A 370 -40.74 -14.84 -15.48
N ASN A 371 -40.21 -13.60 -15.37
CA ASN A 371 -40.81 -12.49 -14.63
C ASN A 371 -41.29 -12.85 -13.21
N ARG A 372 -40.46 -13.57 -12.44
CA ARG A 372 -40.85 -14.11 -11.13
C ARG A 372 -39.66 -14.37 -10.22
N ILE A 373 -39.98 -14.65 -8.96
CA ILE A 373 -39.06 -15.12 -7.95
C ILE A 373 -39.29 -16.61 -7.73
N CYS A 374 -38.22 -17.39 -7.71
CA CYS A 374 -38.25 -18.76 -7.21
C CYS A 374 -37.27 -18.92 -6.06
N ARG A 375 -37.50 -19.97 -5.27
CA ARG A 375 -36.63 -20.44 -4.18
C ARG A 375 -36.55 -21.96 -4.30
N LEU A 376 -35.38 -22.53 -4.10
CA LEU A 376 -35.25 -23.98 -3.95
C LEU A 376 -35.73 -24.37 -2.54
N ALA A 377 -36.53 -25.43 -2.47
CA ALA A 377 -37.14 -25.94 -1.25
C ALA A 377 -36.13 -26.67 -0.34
#